data_AF-E3MBL0-F1
#
_entry.id   AF-E3MBL0-F1
#
_cell.length_a   1.000
_cell.length_b   1.000
_cell.length_c   1.000
_cell.angle_alpha   90.00
_cell.angle_beta   90.00
_cell.angle_gamma   90.00
#
_symmetry.space_group_name_H-M   'P 1'
#
loop_
_entity.id
_entity.type
_entity.pdbx_description
1 polymer ?
#
loop_
_entity_poly.entity_id
_entity_poly.type
_entity_poly.pdbx_seq_one_letter_code
_entity_poly.pdbx_strand_id
1 'polypeptide(L)'
;MLWTKLEEYQLVFFSVDQVIHNVRYYRSCGFLMTIATPKEYKDNSKKGLANNHAYSLLDTCIHEGHRLVLIGAPNYIKWEGKWSDLPAFNEETTSTWRNFEKKSVERRFSWMEIDDLCERFVRLSVCRYHEDWFELRTGEIQLDLAKIEKYEHQETLRVSLKRRCTFVIKLTDQNRRKRKPNTQLVAGLINIHEVTKNNQIGTLVLSHTVFLDWLLQDPEIGLVETDSFDLDPGNYFIIFNFISEKLTFAYEFTIKSSSPIDHISYDFVTFENNSASHKSLLKMIESEKCGIEIRKGLVLHEYSRDNFLLLMAENKTKDPICISVIAKVSELCLFHGIDADYLVKIVREHNGPAYHSAVYLTIPAKSKCVIGTAWTLPDGMKLEKQPKKPEISCKYWIRIFEEEMKKNKWMKKIPKELEKYIYRNTIYKPIPIE
;
A
#
# COMPACT_ATOMS: atom_id res chain seq x y z
N MET A 1 -5.24 33.59 0.72
CA MET A 1 -4.95 32.42 -0.10
C MET A 1 -3.48 32.14 0.17
N LEU A 2 -3.19 31.26 1.14
CA LEU A 2 -1.82 30.85 1.41
C LEU A 2 -1.44 29.83 0.33
N TRP A 3 -0.34 30.09 -0.37
CA TRP A 3 0.18 29.22 -1.41
C TRP A 3 1.39 28.48 -0.87
N THR A 4 1.23 27.23 -0.49
CA THR A 4 2.35 26.32 -0.24
C THR A 4 2.58 25.48 -1.51
N LYS A 5 3.81 25.50 -2.02
CA LYS A 5 4.21 24.93 -3.31
C LYS A 5 5.21 23.79 -3.06
N LEU A 6 4.86 22.56 -3.40
CA LEU A 6 5.77 21.40 -3.40
C LEU A 6 5.48 20.51 -4.63
N GLU A 7 6.42 20.42 -5.58
CA GLU A 7 6.37 19.74 -6.91
C GLU A 7 6.42 18.20 -6.77
N GLU A 8 5.44 17.42 -7.27
CA GLU A 8 5.13 16.83 -8.61
C GLU A 8 5.70 15.41 -8.93
N TYR A 9 4.77 14.42 -9.02
CA TYR A 9 4.76 13.04 -9.61
C TYR A 9 5.40 11.83 -8.90
N GLN A 10 4.74 10.65 -8.99
CA GLN A 10 5.26 9.35 -8.52
C GLN A 10 4.76 8.11 -9.33
N LEU A 11 5.69 7.18 -9.54
CA LEU A 11 5.57 5.74 -9.88
C LEU A 11 6.72 5.03 -9.11
N VAL A 12 6.55 3.78 -8.67
CA VAL A 12 7.54 3.06 -7.83
C VAL A 12 8.56 2.31 -8.70
N PHE A 13 9.86 2.57 -8.48
CA PHE A 13 10.96 2.02 -9.29
C PHE A 13 12.15 1.59 -8.43
N PHE A 14 12.78 0.46 -8.77
CA PHE A 14 14.06 0.02 -8.17
C PHE A 14 15.24 0.46 -9.02
N SER A 15 16.37 0.81 -8.40
CA SER A 15 17.65 0.97 -9.11
C SER A 15 18.26 -0.38 -9.46
N VAL A 16 19.14 -0.41 -10.47
CA VAL A 16 19.94 -1.61 -10.82
C VAL A 16 20.67 -2.18 -9.61
N ASP A 17 21.28 -1.33 -8.78
CA ASP A 17 22.00 -1.78 -7.58
C ASP A 17 21.05 -2.34 -6.51
N GLN A 18 19.86 -1.75 -6.37
CA GLN A 18 18.84 -2.26 -5.47
C GLN A 18 18.27 -3.60 -5.95
N VAL A 19 18.14 -3.81 -7.27
CA VAL A 19 17.73 -5.10 -7.84
C VAL A 19 18.78 -6.17 -7.51
N ILE A 20 20.07 -5.92 -7.71
CA ILE A 20 21.12 -6.88 -7.34
C ILE A 20 21.11 -7.18 -5.85
N HIS A 21 21.05 -6.14 -5.03
CA HIS A 21 21.00 -6.29 -3.58
C HIS A 21 19.81 -7.15 -3.15
N ASN A 22 18.62 -6.86 -3.69
CA ASN A 22 17.39 -7.60 -3.39
C ASN A 22 17.46 -9.05 -3.87
N VAL A 23 17.96 -9.31 -5.09
CA VAL A 23 18.10 -10.68 -5.60
C VAL A 23 19.07 -11.49 -4.75
N ARG A 24 20.19 -10.90 -4.34
CA ARG A 24 21.14 -11.55 -3.42
C ARG A 24 20.50 -11.82 -2.06
N TYR A 25 19.79 -10.85 -1.51
CA TYR A 25 19.09 -10.98 -0.23
C TYR A 25 18.04 -12.11 -0.29
N TYR A 26 17.12 -12.06 -1.24
CA TYR A 26 16.06 -13.06 -1.39
C TYR A 26 16.62 -14.46 -1.65
N ARG A 27 17.69 -14.57 -2.44
CA ARG A 27 18.41 -15.84 -2.62
C ARG A 27 19.03 -16.32 -1.31
N SER A 28 19.66 -15.45 -0.53
CA SER A 28 20.24 -15.82 0.77
C SER A 28 19.19 -16.31 1.77
N CYS A 29 17.95 -15.86 1.63
CA CYS A 29 16.79 -16.37 2.37
C CYS A 29 16.21 -17.68 1.81
N GLY A 30 16.75 -18.22 0.71
CA GLY A 30 16.23 -19.41 0.06
C GLY A 30 14.93 -19.20 -0.73
N PHE A 31 14.54 -17.95 -1.00
CA PHE A 31 13.28 -17.66 -1.70
C PHE A 31 13.38 -17.93 -3.19
N LEU A 32 12.29 -18.45 -3.76
CA LEU A 32 12.16 -18.60 -5.21
C LEU A 32 11.79 -17.25 -5.83
N MET A 33 12.47 -16.88 -6.91
CA MET A 33 12.21 -15.63 -7.63
C MET A 33 11.84 -15.92 -9.08
N THR A 34 10.84 -15.20 -9.58
CA THR A 34 10.44 -15.26 -10.98
C THR A 34 10.30 -13.87 -11.56
N ILE A 35 10.59 -13.74 -12.85
CA ILE A 35 10.41 -12.52 -13.63
C ILE A 35 9.49 -12.80 -14.81
N ALA A 36 8.65 -11.84 -15.19
CA ALA A 36 7.70 -12.03 -16.29
C ALA A 36 7.88 -10.98 -17.39
N THR A 37 7.84 -11.45 -18.64
CA THR A 37 7.78 -10.58 -19.82
C THR A 37 6.36 -10.03 -19.99
N PRO A 38 6.21 -8.81 -20.55
CA PRO A 38 4.89 -8.23 -20.79
C PRO A 38 4.11 -9.01 -21.85
N LYS A 39 2.79 -8.76 -21.91
CA LYS A 39 1.88 -9.43 -22.84
C LYS A 39 2.24 -9.19 -24.30
N GLU A 40 2.68 -7.98 -24.65
CA GLU A 40 3.08 -7.61 -26.01
C GLU A 40 4.38 -6.81 -25.99
N TYR A 41 5.45 -7.42 -26.52
CA TYR A 41 6.70 -6.73 -26.83
C TYR A 41 7.27 -7.29 -28.13
N LYS A 42 7.39 -6.45 -29.17
CA LYS A 42 7.76 -6.90 -30.53
C LYS A 42 9.20 -7.41 -30.64
N ASP A 43 10.07 -7.08 -29.68
CA ASP A 43 11.50 -7.42 -29.71
C ASP A 43 11.88 -8.66 -28.89
N ASN A 44 11.02 -9.13 -27.98
CA ASN A 44 11.39 -10.23 -27.07
C ASN A 44 11.64 -11.54 -27.82
N SER A 45 10.77 -11.89 -28.78
CA SER A 45 10.92 -13.12 -29.57
C SER A 45 12.18 -13.13 -30.43
N LYS A 46 12.68 -11.97 -30.85
CA LYS A 46 13.93 -11.84 -31.62
C LYS A 46 15.19 -12.06 -30.79
N LYS A 47 15.06 -12.06 -29.47
CA LYS A 47 16.15 -12.23 -28.52
C LYS A 47 16.03 -13.54 -27.72
N GLY A 48 15.20 -14.46 -28.20
CA GLY A 48 14.97 -15.73 -27.52
C GLY A 48 14.17 -15.60 -26.21
N LEU A 49 13.26 -14.64 -26.12
CA LEU A 49 12.29 -14.52 -25.02
C LEU A 49 10.86 -14.68 -25.53
N ALA A 50 10.05 -15.44 -24.80
CA ALA A 50 8.62 -15.55 -25.04
C ALA A 50 7.89 -14.35 -24.43
N ASN A 51 6.85 -13.88 -25.11
CA ASN A 51 5.93 -12.89 -24.56
C ASN A 51 4.97 -13.55 -23.55
N ASN A 52 4.51 -12.76 -22.58
CA ASN A 52 3.59 -13.23 -21.54
C ASN A 52 4.09 -14.51 -20.83
N HIS A 53 5.38 -14.56 -20.51
CA HIS A 53 6.01 -15.77 -19.99
C HIS A 53 6.83 -15.48 -18.73
N ALA A 54 6.78 -16.42 -17.79
CA ALA A 54 7.54 -16.37 -16.55
C ALA A 54 8.85 -17.15 -16.67
N TYR A 55 9.91 -16.56 -16.15
CA TYR A 55 11.27 -17.10 -16.08
C TYR A 55 11.71 -17.14 -14.62
N SER A 56 12.51 -18.12 -14.24
CA SER A 56 13.18 -18.15 -12.93
C SER A 56 14.34 -17.15 -12.91
N LEU A 57 14.50 -16.44 -11.80
CA LEU A 57 15.66 -15.60 -11.53
C LEU A 57 16.48 -16.25 -10.42
N LEU A 58 17.73 -16.64 -10.72
CA LEU A 58 18.45 -17.64 -9.93
C LEU A 58 19.70 -17.08 -9.24
N ASP A 59 20.45 -16.23 -9.93
CA ASP A 59 21.76 -15.79 -9.47
C ASP A 59 22.12 -14.40 -10.01
N THR A 60 23.14 -13.78 -9.42
CA THR A 60 23.81 -12.56 -9.88
C THR A 60 25.31 -12.78 -9.89
N CYS A 61 26.02 -12.27 -10.88
CA CYS A 61 27.49 -12.26 -10.86
C CYS A 61 28.05 -10.95 -11.43
N ILE A 62 29.34 -10.72 -11.22
CA ILE A 62 30.10 -9.68 -11.91
C ILE A 62 31.09 -10.41 -12.80
N HIS A 63 31.00 -10.20 -14.12
CA HIS A 63 31.86 -10.81 -15.12
C HIS A 63 32.40 -9.71 -16.03
N GLU A 64 33.73 -9.56 -16.09
CA GLU A 64 34.40 -8.53 -16.90
C GLU A 64 33.88 -7.09 -16.64
N GLY A 65 33.52 -6.78 -15.39
CA GLY A 65 32.94 -5.48 -15.02
C GLY A 65 31.45 -5.34 -15.34
N HIS A 66 30.83 -6.32 -15.99
CA HIS A 66 29.40 -6.36 -16.25
C HIS A 66 28.64 -7.07 -15.13
N ARG A 67 27.49 -6.50 -14.76
CA ARG A 67 26.59 -7.05 -13.73
C ARG A 67 25.56 -7.94 -14.41
N LEU A 68 25.63 -9.24 -14.16
CA LEU A 68 24.80 -10.23 -14.83
C LEU A 68 23.81 -10.87 -13.86
N VAL A 69 22.69 -11.31 -14.41
CA VAL A 69 21.68 -12.14 -13.74
C VAL A 69 21.57 -13.48 -14.47
N LEU A 70 21.38 -14.57 -13.72
CA LEU A 70 21.11 -15.88 -14.28
C LEU A 70 19.60 -16.08 -14.34
N ILE A 71 19.08 -16.25 -15.55
CA ILE A 71 17.66 -16.52 -15.79
C ILE A 71 17.46 -17.94 -16.32
N GLY A 72 16.31 -18.54 -16.01
CA GLY A 72 15.94 -19.88 -16.45
C GLY A 72 14.53 -19.94 -17.03
N ALA A 73 14.37 -20.57 -18.19
CA ALA A 73 13.06 -20.80 -18.78
C ALA A 73 12.52 -22.20 -18.42
N PRO A 74 11.22 -22.34 -18.10
CA PRO A 74 10.62 -23.66 -17.91
C PRO A 74 10.48 -24.45 -19.22
N ASN A 75 10.50 -23.76 -20.37
CA ASN A 75 10.52 -24.34 -21.71
C ASN A 75 11.93 -24.26 -22.33
N TYR A 76 12.08 -24.69 -23.58
CA TYR A 76 13.37 -24.67 -24.30
C TYR A 76 13.66 -23.33 -24.99
N ILE A 77 13.10 -22.22 -24.49
CA ILE A 77 13.28 -20.87 -25.05
C ILE A 77 14.38 -20.16 -24.24
N LYS A 78 15.55 -20.03 -24.85
CA LYS A 78 16.77 -19.50 -24.23
C LYS A 78 17.01 -18.06 -24.69
N TRP A 79 17.46 -17.19 -23.78
CA TRP A 79 17.97 -15.87 -24.14
C TRP A 79 19.14 -15.98 -25.13
N GLU A 80 19.12 -15.16 -26.18
CA GLU A 80 20.12 -15.15 -27.28
C GLU A 80 20.90 -13.82 -27.35
N GLY A 81 20.81 -12.98 -26.32
CA GLY A 81 21.58 -11.75 -26.27
C GLY A 81 22.98 -11.93 -25.68
N LYS A 82 23.63 -10.81 -25.35
CA LYS A 82 24.99 -10.81 -24.80
C LYS A 82 25.04 -11.70 -23.55
N TRP A 83 26.13 -12.45 -23.41
CA TRP A 83 26.42 -13.38 -22.31
C TRP A 83 25.59 -14.67 -22.27
N SER A 84 24.72 -14.94 -23.25
CA SER A 84 23.91 -16.17 -23.32
C SER A 84 24.73 -17.48 -23.35
N ASP A 85 25.96 -17.40 -23.87
CA ASP A 85 26.85 -18.55 -24.04
C ASP A 85 27.73 -18.83 -22.83
N LEU A 86 27.71 -17.95 -21.81
CA LEU A 86 28.39 -18.21 -20.56
C LEU A 86 27.77 -19.42 -19.86
N PRO A 87 28.59 -20.31 -19.26
CA PRO A 87 28.07 -21.46 -18.53
C PRO A 87 27.26 -21.00 -17.31
N ALA A 88 26.07 -21.57 -17.13
CA ALA A 88 25.18 -21.26 -16.01
C ALA A 88 25.76 -21.70 -14.64
N PHE A 89 26.51 -22.80 -14.63
CA PHE A 89 27.12 -23.38 -13.43
C PHE A 89 28.59 -23.73 -13.73
N ASN A 90 29.43 -23.70 -12.68
CA ASN A 90 30.84 -24.04 -12.82
C ASN A 90 31.05 -25.55 -13.08
N GLU A 91 32.26 -25.91 -13.50
CA GLU A 91 32.61 -27.30 -13.81
C GLU A 91 32.49 -28.20 -12.57
N GLU A 92 32.85 -27.69 -11.39
CA GLU A 92 32.71 -28.41 -10.11
C GLU A 92 31.26 -28.88 -9.89
N THR A 93 30.28 -27.98 -10.05
CA THR A 93 28.84 -28.28 -9.90
C THR A 93 28.36 -29.29 -10.94
N THR A 94 28.84 -29.17 -12.18
CA THR A 94 28.36 -29.98 -13.31
C THR A 94 29.16 -31.26 -13.54
N SER A 95 30.24 -31.48 -12.80
CA SER A 95 31.19 -32.58 -12.99
C SER A 95 30.52 -33.96 -12.89
N THR A 96 29.54 -34.10 -12.01
CA THR A 96 28.78 -35.34 -11.74
C THR A 96 27.55 -35.52 -12.64
N TRP A 97 27.22 -34.51 -13.45
CA TRP A 97 25.99 -34.51 -14.25
C TRP A 97 26.15 -35.33 -15.52
N ARG A 98 25.08 -36.01 -15.91
CA ARG A 98 24.97 -36.72 -17.18
C ARG A 98 24.90 -35.72 -18.33
N ASN A 99 25.32 -36.15 -19.52
CA ASN A 99 25.33 -35.28 -20.71
C ASN A 99 23.97 -34.66 -21.03
N PHE A 100 22.87 -35.38 -20.80
CA PHE A 100 21.54 -34.83 -21.04
C PHE A 100 21.15 -33.74 -20.03
N GLU A 101 21.63 -33.81 -18.78
CA GLU A 101 21.40 -32.79 -17.75
C GLU A 101 22.14 -31.50 -18.13
N LYS A 102 23.42 -31.62 -18.50
CA LYS A 102 24.23 -30.50 -19.04
C LYS A 102 23.53 -29.83 -20.24
N LYS A 103 23.15 -30.63 -21.23
CA LYS A 103 22.43 -30.15 -22.43
C LYS A 103 21.07 -29.51 -22.10
N SER A 104 20.38 -30.00 -21.07
CA SER A 104 19.10 -29.44 -20.63
C SER A 104 19.28 -28.10 -19.92
N VAL A 105 20.41 -27.90 -19.24
CA VAL A 105 20.76 -26.62 -18.64
C VAL A 105 21.17 -25.61 -19.71
N GLU A 106 22.06 -25.99 -20.62
CA GLU A 106 22.53 -25.13 -21.71
C GLU A 106 21.41 -24.55 -22.58
N ARG A 107 20.30 -25.27 -22.70
CA ARG A 107 19.11 -24.89 -23.48
C ARG A 107 18.09 -24.03 -22.74
N ARG A 108 18.22 -23.87 -21.42
CA ARG A 108 17.17 -23.25 -20.59
C ARG A 108 17.68 -22.10 -19.74
N PHE A 109 18.96 -22.11 -19.38
CA PHE A 109 19.55 -21.10 -18.52
C PHE A 109 20.50 -20.21 -19.30
N SER A 110 20.55 -18.94 -18.95
CA SER A 110 21.40 -17.96 -19.61
C SER A 110 21.73 -16.82 -18.68
N TRP A 111 22.96 -16.34 -18.79
CA TRP A 111 23.32 -15.06 -18.22
C TRP A 111 22.79 -13.93 -19.11
N MET A 112 22.28 -12.89 -18.46
CA MET A 112 21.75 -11.69 -19.08
C MET A 112 22.30 -10.48 -18.34
N GLU A 113 22.58 -9.40 -19.06
CA GLU A 113 22.99 -8.15 -18.42
C GLU A 113 21.80 -7.54 -17.67
N ILE A 114 22.02 -7.01 -16.47
CA ILE A 114 20.91 -6.50 -15.65
C ILE A 114 20.14 -5.36 -16.32
N ASP A 115 20.81 -4.59 -17.18
CA ASP A 115 20.17 -3.54 -17.96
C ASP A 115 19.17 -4.12 -18.97
N ASP A 116 19.49 -5.26 -19.61
CA ASP A 116 18.55 -5.99 -20.47
C ASP A 116 17.36 -6.54 -19.67
N LEU A 117 17.61 -7.00 -18.42
CA LEU A 117 16.54 -7.44 -17.54
C LEU A 117 15.56 -6.30 -17.23
N CYS A 118 16.06 -5.11 -16.87
CA CYS A 118 15.24 -3.94 -16.59
C CYS A 118 14.46 -3.45 -17.83
N GLU A 119 15.02 -3.60 -19.03
CA GLU A 119 14.34 -3.17 -20.27
C GLU A 119 13.22 -4.13 -20.71
N ARG A 120 13.33 -5.42 -20.40
CA ARG A 120 12.51 -6.47 -21.03
C ARG A 120 11.48 -7.12 -20.11
N PHE A 121 11.69 -7.04 -18.80
CA PHE A 121 10.82 -7.63 -17.79
C PHE A 121 10.08 -6.56 -17.00
N VAL A 122 8.80 -6.79 -16.76
CA VAL A 122 7.90 -5.80 -16.14
C VAL A 122 7.50 -6.16 -14.71
N ARG A 123 7.77 -7.40 -14.29
CA ARG A 123 7.38 -7.92 -12.97
C ARG A 123 8.46 -8.84 -12.43
N LEU A 124 8.79 -8.66 -11.15
CA LEU A 124 9.52 -9.59 -10.29
C LEU A 124 8.53 -10.10 -9.23
N SER A 125 8.40 -11.42 -9.11
CA SER A 125 7.66 -12.09 -8.05
C SER A 125 8.64 -12.86 -7.16
N VAL A 126 8.42 -12.79 -5.85
CA VAL A 126 9.26 -13.47 -4.84
C VAL A 126 8.37 -14.36 -3.98
N CYS A 127 8.62 -15.67 -4.01
CA CYS A 127 7.95 -16.62 -3.15
C CYS A 127 8.66 -16.69 -1.80
N ARG A 128 8.15 -15.95 -0.82
CA ARG A 128 8.62 -15.93 0.57
C ARG A 128 8.10 -17.14 1.35
N TYR A 129 8.45 -18.33 0.87
CA TYR A 129 8.09 -19.56 1.56
C TYR A 129 9.00 -19.77 2.77
N HIS A 130 8.39 -20.05 3.92
CA HIS A 130 9.06 -20.28 5.19
C HIS A 130 8.58 -21.62 5.75
N GLU A 131 9.28 -22.70 5.43
CA GLU A 131 8.90 -24.07 5.85
C GLU A 131 8.97 -24.23 7.38
N ASP A 132 9.97 -23.63 8.01
CA ASP A 132 10.25 -23.78 9.45
C ASP A 132 9.48 -22.80 10.35
N TRP A 133 8.57 -22.01 9.79
CA TRP A 133 7.81 -21.02 10.57
C TRP A 133 6.51 -21.61 11.10
N PHE A 134 6.22 -21.28 12.35
CA PHE A 134 5.00 -21.70 13.02
C PHE A 134 3.87 -20.75 12.64
N GLU A 135 2.69 -21.32 12.36
CA GLU A 135 1.54 -20.57 11.87
C GLU A 135 0.40 -20.56 12.91
N LEU A 136 -0.12 -19.37 13.20
CA LEU A 136 -1.30 -19.14 14.02
C LEU A 136 -2.35 -18.40 13.20
N ARG A 137 -3.53 -19.00 13.03
CA ARG A 137 -4.65 -18.40 12.31
C ARG A 137 -5.69 -17.88 13.28
N THR A 138 -6.09 -16.62 13.14
CA THR A 138 -6.97 -15.97 14.12
C THR A 138 -8.46 -16.23 13.88
N GLY A 139 -8.81 -16.95 12.81
CA GLY A 139 -10.18 -17.13 12.35
C GLY A 139 -10.66 -15.98 11.46
N GLU A 140 -11.84 -16.16 10.86
CA GLU A 140 -12.46 -15.19 9.96
C GLU A 140 -13.05 -14.00 10.73
N ILE A 141 -12.71 -12.79 10.30
CA ILE A 141 -13.28 -11.52 10.74
C ILE A 141 -14.17 -11.01 9.61
N GLN A 142 -15.47 -10.83 9.88
CA GLN A 142 -16.43 -10.30 8.91
C GLN A 142 -16.61 -8.78 9.07
N LEU A 143 -16.34 -8.03 8.01
CA LEU A 143 -16.80 -6.65 7.86
C LEU A 143 -18.04 -6.63 6.99
N ASP A 144 -19.18 -6.49 7.64
CA ASP A 144 -20.47 -6.30 7.00
C ASP A 144 -20.89 -4.82 7.10
N LEU A 145 -20.97 -4.12 5.98
CA LEU A 145 -21.34 -2.70 5.92
C LEU A 145 -22.72 -2.40 6.47
N ALA A 146 -23.69 -3.27 6.18
CA ALA A 146 -25.06 -3.15 6.69
C ALA A 146 -25.08 -3.33 8.22
N LYS A 147 -24.06 -4.01 8.75
CA LYS A 147 -23.82 -4.08 10.18
C LYS A 147 -22.95 -2.95 10.69
N ILE A 148 -21.99 -2.38 9.98
CA ILE A 148 -21.18 -1.25 10.48
C ILE A 148 -22.02 0.02 10.69
N GLU A 149 -23.06 0.22 9.87
CA GLU A 149 -24.02 1.31 10.07
C GLU A 149 -25.03 1.03 11.20
N LYS A 150 -25.19 -0.24 11.61
CA LYS A 150 -26.22 -0.71 12.57
C LYS A 150 -25.66 -1.31 13.87
N TYR A 151 -24.37 -1.63 13.91
CA TYR A 151 -23.60 -2.27 14.97
C TYR A 151 -22.32 -1.45 15.21
N GLU A 152 -22.11 -1.11 16.48
CA GLU A 152 -21.15 -0.12 16.94
C GLU A 152 -19.74 -0.69 17.21
N HIS A 153 -19.46 -1.92 16.78
CA HIS A 153 -18.28 -2.67 17.25
C HIS A 153 -17.41 -3.20 16.11
N GLN A 154 -16.15 -2.75 16.09
CA GLN A 154 -15.08 -3.27 15.26
C GLN A 154 -14.26 -4.22 16.13
N GLU A 155 -14.25 -5.50 15.77
CA GLU A 155 -13.37 -6.48 16.40
C GLU A 155 -11.93 -6.19 15.99
N THR A 156 -11.09 -5.94 16.98
CA THR A 156 -9.67 -5.67 16.81
C THR A 156 -8.87 -6.81 17.41
N LEU A 157 -7.96 -7.37 16.61
CA LEU A 157 -7.07 -8.43 17.07
C LEU A 157 -6.09 -7.88 18.10
N ARG A 158 -6.06 -8.48 19.28
CA ARG A 158 -5.05 -8.23 20.30
C ARG A 158 -4.19 -9.46 20.46
N VAL A 159 -2.88 -9.28 20.41
CA VAL A 159 -1.87 -10.33 20.54
C VAL A 159 -1.03 -10.04 21.78
N SER A 160 -0.79 -11.08 22.59
CA SER A 160 0.09 -11.01 23.75
C SER A 160 1.29 -11.92 23.54
N LEU A 161 2.47 -11.37 23.75
CA LEU A 161 3.76 -12.01 23.53
C LEU A 161 4.52 -12.11 24.83
N LYS A 162 4.94 -13.33 25.21
CA LYS A 162 5.77 -13.56 26.41
C LYS A 162 7.27 -13.48 26.14
N ARG A 163 7.70 -13.63 24.88
CA ARG A 163 9.10 -13.54 24.43
C ARG A 163 9.19 -12.74 23.15
N ARG A 164 10.37 -12.19 22.87
CA ARG A 164 10.67 -11.53 21.59
C ARG A 164 10.53 -12.54 20.45
N CYS A 165 9.88 -12.14 19.36
CA CYS A 165 9.70 -12.99 18.18
C CYS A 165 9.75 -12.19 16.89
N THR A 166 10.24 -12.85 15.84
CA THR A 166 10.15 -12.36 14.47
C THR A 166 8.82 -12.81 13.87
N PHE A 167 8.05 -11.84 13.39
CA PHE A 167 6.72 -12.03 12.84
C PHE A 167 6.66 -11.70 11.38
N VAL A 168 5.71 -12.37 10.73
CA VAL A 168 5.09 -11.95 9.49
C VAL A 168 3.58 -12.02 9.71
N ILE A 169 2.88 -10.96 9.31
CA ILE A 169 1.41 -10.94 9.34
C ILE A 169 0.93 -11.07 7.91
N LYS A 170 0.10 -12.08 7.67
CA LYS A 170 -0.59 -12.26 6.40
C LYS A 170 -2.08 -11.97 6.58
N LEU A 171 -2.62 -11.19 5.66
CA LEU A 171 -4.02 -10.87 5.53
C LEU A 171 -4.56 -11.63 4.31
N THR A 172 -5.60 -12.45 4.49
CA THR A 172 -6.20 -13.23 3.39
C THR A 172 -7.67 -12.88 3.22
N ASP A 173 -8.10 -12.59 1.98
CA ASP A 173 -9.52 -12.43 1.63
C ASP A 173 -10.23 -13.79 1.56
N GLN A 174 -11.18 -14.02 2.47
CA GLN A 174 -11.95 -15.26 2.54
C GLN A 174 -13.08 -15.32 1.51
N ASN A 175 -13.50 -14.18 0.93
CA ASN A 175 -14.60 -14.11 -0.03
C ASN A 175 -14.16 -14.13 -1.50
N ARG A 176 -12.86 -14.30 -1.76
CA ARG A 176 -12.27 -14.20 -3.10
C ARG A 176 -12.99 -14.99 -4.19
N ARG A 177 -13.37 -16.24 -3.92
CA ARG A 177 -14.00 -17.13 -4.92
C ARG A 177 -15.46 -16.79 -5.24
N LYS A 178 -16.09 -15.94 -4.41
CA LYS A 178 -17.53 -15.61 -4.52
C LYS A 178 -17.77 -14.24 -5.14
N ARG A 179 -16.71 -13.46 -5.42
CA ARG A 179 -16.81 -12.07 -5.89
C ARG A 179 -16.92 -11.98 -7.40
N LYS A 180 -17.79 -11.10 -7.89
CA LYS A 180 -17.98 -10.82 -9.32
C LYS A 180 -16.79 -10.02 -9.88
N PRO A 181 -16.48 -10.11 -11.18
CA PRO A 181 -15.34 -9.42 -11.83
C PRO A 181 -15.32 -7.89 -11.70
N ASN A 182 -16.43 -7.27 -11.32
CA ASN A 182 -16.55 -5.82 -11.16
C ASN A 182 -16.27 -5.35 -9.72
N THR A 183 -15.58 -6.14 -8.90
CA THR A 183 -15.29 -5.77 -7.51
C THR A 183 -14.09 -4.84 -7.41
N GLN A 184 -14.27 -3.73 -6.68
CA GLN A 184 -13.29 -2.66 -6.53
C GLN A 184 -12.08 -3.12 -5.71
N LEU A 185 -10.92 -2.54 -5.97
CA LEU A 185 -9.69 -2.64 -5.18
C LEU A 185 -9.92 -2.35 -3.68
N VAL A 186 -9.32 -3.15 -2.78
CA VAL A 186 -9.16 -2.76 -1.36
C VAL A 186 -7.75 -2.23 -1.12
N ALA A 187 -7.69 -1.01 -0.61
CA ALA A 187 -6.47 -0.36 -0.17
C ALA A 187 -6.59 -0.04 1.32
N GLY A 188 -5.52 -0.28 2.08
CA GLY A 188 -5.51 -0.06 3.52
C GLY A 188 -4.12 -0.18 4.15
N LEU A 189 -4.10 -0.15 5.48
CA LEU A 189 -2.87 -0.26 6.29
C LEU A 189 -3.07 -1.28 7.41
N ILE A 190 -2.12 -2.19 7.60
CA ILE A 190 -1.99 -2.95 8.85
C ILE A 190 -1.14 -2.13 9.80
N ASN A 191 -1.77 -1.61 10.85
CA ASN A 191 -1.07 -0.91 11.92
C ASN A 191 -0.97 -1.81 13.15
N ILE A 192 0.22 -1.86 13.73
CA ILE A 192 0.51 -2.54 14.99
C ILE A 192 0.76 -1.47 16.04
N HIS A 193 -0.03 -1.48 17.11
CA HIS A 193 0.12 -0.56 18.22
C HIS A 193 0.39 -1.32 19.51
N GLU A 194 1.18 -0.74 20.41
CA GLU A 194 1.24 -1.19 21.78
C GLU A 194 -0.14 -1.03 22.46
N VAL A 195 -0.49 -1.96 23.34
CA VAL A 195 -1.66 -1.84 24.20
C VAL A 195 -1.27 -1.09 25.47
N THR A 196 -1.94 0.02 25.74
CA THR A 196 -1.72 0.77 26.99
C THR A 196 -2.27 0.01 28.20
N LYS A 197 -1.90 0.43 29.42
CA LYS A 197 -2.40 -0.14 30.69
C LYS A 197 -3.93 -0.17 30.79
N ASN A 198 -4.62 0.75 30.10
CA ASN A 198 -6.08 0.87 30.11
C ASN A 198 -6.74 0.19 28.89
N ASN A 199 -6.05 -0.74 28.24
CA ASN A 199 -6.50 -1.44 27.04
C ASN A 199 -6.89 -0.49 25.88
N GLN A 200 -6.21 0.66 25.78
CA GLN A 200 -6.36 1.62 24.67
C GLN A 200 -5.21 1.48 23.68
N ILE A 201 -5.45 1.94 22.45
CA ILE A 201 -4.45 2.02 21.37
C ILE A 201 -3.33 2.99 21.78
N GLY A 202 -2.11 2.45 21.91
CA GLY A 202 -0.92 3.17 22.30
C GLY A 202 -0.03 3.55 21.11
N THR A 203 1.28 3.54 21.35
CA THR A 203 2.32 3.92 20.39
C THR A 203 2.26 3.02 19.16
N LEU A 204 2.41 3.61 17.97
CA LEU A 204 2.58 2.86 16.73
C LEU A 204 3.94 2.16 16.73
N VAL A 205 3.95 0.86 16.49
CA VAL A 205 5.16 0.03 16.36
C VAL A 205 5.51 -0.17 14.90
N LEU A 206 4.50 -0.50 14.09
CA LEU A 206 4.65 -0.79 12.66
C LEU A 206 3.40 -0.31 11.92
N SER A 207 3.61 0.20 10.71
CA SER A 207 2.56 0.36 9.70
C SER A 207 3.01 -0.32 8.42
N HIS A 208 2.13 -1.14 7.84
CA HIS A 208 2.39 -1.84 6.59
C HIS A 208 1.25 -1.62 5.60
N THR A 209 1.63 -1.24 4.39
CA THR A 209 0.73 -0.95 3.29
C THR A 209 0.08 -2.22 2.73
N VAL A 210 -1.24 -2.19 2.54
CA VAL A 210 -2.03 -3.31 1.98
C VAL A 210 -2.73 -2.89 0.71
N PHE A 211 -2.47 -3.63 -0.37
CA PHE A 211 -3.20 -3.54 -1.63
C PHE A 211 -3.70 -4.93 -2.03
N LEU A 212 -5.02 -5.07 -2.11
CA LEU A 212 -5.69 -6.26 -2.62
C LEU A 212 -6.39 -5.88 -3.92
N ASP A 213 -5.83 -6.33 -5.04
CA ASP A 213 -6.38 -6.11 -6.38
C ASP A 213 -7.08 -7.38 -6.91
N TRP A 214 -8.34 -7.24 -7.30
CA TRP A 214 -9.13 -8.35 -7.83
C TRP A 214 -9.44 -8.19 -9.32
N LEU A 215 -9.00 -7.08 -9.95
CA LEU A 215 -9.29 -6.77 -11.36
C LEU A 215 -8.59 -7.73 -12.33
N LEU A 216 -7.47 -8.36 -11.92
CA LEU A 216 -6.65 -9.17 -12.82
C LEU A 216 -6.93 -10.69 -12.80
N GLN A 217 -7.89 -11.18 -11.99
CA GLN A 217 -8.17 -12.62 -11.81
C GLN A 217 -6.93 -13.50 -11.53
N ASP A 218 -5.81 -12.92 -11.13
CA ASP A 218 -4.58 -13.66 -10.86
C ASP A 218 -4.70 -14.29 -9.45
N PRO A 219 -4.52 -15.62 -9.30
CA PRO A 219 -4.58 -16.38 -8.04
C PRO A 219 -3.56 -15.92 -6.97
N GLU A 220 -2.60 -15.05 -7.27
CA GLU A 220 -1.70 -14.48 -6.26
C GLU A 220 -2.27 -13.25 -5.51
N ILE A 221 -3.31 -12.58 -6.05
CA ILE A 221 -3.72 -11.24 -5.59
C ILE A 221 -4.86 -11.23 -4.52
N GLY A 222 -5.02 -12.33 -3.78
CA GLY A 222 -6.03 -12.47 -2.70
C GLY A 222 -5.46 -12.41 -1.29
N LEU A 223 -4.17 -12.13 -1.16
CA LEU A 223 -3.45 -12.09 0.10
C LEU A 223 -2.41 -10.98 0.07
N VAL A 224 -2.12 -10.41 1.24
CA VAL A 224 -0.99 -9.53 1.47
C VAL A 224 -0.22 -10.06 2.66
N GLU A 225 1.10 -9.98 2.60
CA GLU A 225 2.00 -10.42 3.66
C GLU A 225 2.97 -9.28 3.98
N THR A 226 3.14 -8.96 5.26
CA THR A 226 4.11 -7.94 5.68
C THR A 226 5.54 -8.41 5.43
N ASP A 227 6.50 -7.48 5.42
CA ASP A 227 7.89 -7.86 5.66
C ASP A 227 8.04 -8.47 7.07
N SER A 228 9.13 -9.20 7.29
CA SER A 228 9.45 -9.74 8.61
C SER A 228 9.89 -8.62 9.56
N PHE A 229 9.38 -8.62 10.80
CA PHE A 229 9.75 -7.64 11.82
C PHE A 229 9.82 -8.31 13.19
N ASP A 230 10.62 -7.75 14.10
CA ASP A 230 10.68 -8.22 15.47
C ASP A 230 9.69 -7.47 16.36
N LEU A 231 9.03 -8.19 17.26
CA LEU A 231 8.30 -7.62 18.38
C LEU A 231 8.89 -8.13 19.69
N ASP A 232 9.10 -7.23 20.64
CA ASP A 232 9.48 -7.55 22.00
C ASP A 232 8.28 -8.09 22.81
N PRO A 233 8.50 -8.65 24.02
CA PRO A 233 7.40 -9.11 24.87
C PRO A 233 6.45 -7.95 25.21
N GLY A 234 5.15 -8.17 25.07
CA GLY A 234 4.16 -7.12 25.25
C GLY A 234 2.78 -7.50 24.76
N ASN A 235 1.87 -6.53 24.82
CA ASN A 235 0.52 -6.65 24.26
C ASN A 235 0.39 -5.67 23.10
N TYR A 236 -0.14 -6.14 21.99
CA TYR A 236 -0.22 -5.39 20.74
C TYR A 236 -1.62 -5.49 20.14
N PHE A 237 -2.13 -4.38 19.61
CA PHE A 237 -3.29 -4.38 18.72
C PHE A 237 -2.81 -4.44 17.27
N ILE A 238 -3.34 -5.39 16.51
CA ILE A 238 -3.17 -5.49 15.05
C ILE A 238 -4.47 -5.00 14.41
N ILE A 239 -4.40 -3.87 13.73
CA ILE A 239 -5.58 -3.17 13.19
C ILE A 239 -5.42 -3.06 11.69
N PHE A 240 -6.38 -3.63 10.94
CA PHE A 240 -6.50 -3.34 9.51
C PHE A 240 -7.37 -2.11 9.29
N ASN A 241 -6.76 -1.06 8.74
CA ASN A 241 -7.37 0.23 8.44
C ASN A 241 -7.78 0.28 6.96
N PHE A 242 -9.09 0.31 6.70
CA PHE A 242 -9.62 0.48 5.35
C PHE A 242 -9.54 1.94 4.94
N ILE A 243 -8.95 2.17 3.77
CA ILE A 243 -8.73 3.50 3.21
C ILE A 243 -9.53 3.71 1.91
N SER A 244 -9.75 2.64 1.14
CA SER A 244 -10.66 2.64 0.00
C SER A 244 -12.14 2.64 0.44
N GLU A 245 -13.06 2.78 -0.52
CA GLU A 245 -14.48 2.53 -0.27
C GLU A 245 -14.64 1.18 0.47
N LYS A 246 -15.36 1.23 1.60
CA LYS A 246 -15.56 0.07 2.44
C LYS A 246 -16.43 -0.90 1.65
N LEU A 247 -15.88 -2.03 1.26
CA LEU A 247 -16.62 -3.17 0.69
C LEU A 247 -16.87 -4.21 1.77
N THR A 248 -17.97 -4.97 1.64
CA THR A 248 -18.18 -6.17 2.47
C THR A 248 -17.02 -7.14 2.23
N PHE A 249 -16.24 -7.38 3.28
CA PHE A 249 -14.95 -8.06 3.21
C PHE A 249 -14.82 -8.99 4.40
N ALA A 250 -14.47 -10.25 4.16
CA ALA A 250 -14.17 -11.20 5.21
C ALA A 250 -12.70 -11.53 5.09
N TYR A 251 -11.98 -11.45 6.20
CA TYR A 251 -10.55 -11.63 6.21
C TYR A 251 -10.07 -12.40 7.41
N GLU A 252 -8.92 -13.04 7.25
CA GLU A 252 -8.22 -13.71 8.33
C GLU A 252 -6.83 -13.12 8.46
N PHE A 253 -6.38 -12.92 9.70
CA PHE A 253 -4.97 -12.75 9.99
C PHE A 253 -4.33 -14.12 10.21
N THR A 254 -3.23 -14.33 9.51
CA THR A 254 -2.30 -15.43 9.75
C THR A 254 -1.03 -14.83 10.31
N ILE A 255 -0.73 -15.13 11.57
CA ILE A 255 0.51 -14.74 12.23
C ILE A 255 1.50 -15.88 12.04
N LYS A 256 2.61 -15.61 11.35
CA LYS A 256 3.72 -16.56 11.24
C LYS A 256 4.85 -16.11 12.15
N SER A 257 5.45 -17.05 12.86
CA SER A 257 6.55 -16.82 13.80
C SER A 257 7.72 -17.73 13.48
N SER A 258 8.95 -17.19 13.58
CA SER A 258 10.18 -17.97 13.50
C SER A 258 10.42 -18.87 14.73
N SER A 259 9.61 -18.73 15.79
CA SER A 259 9.67 -19.57 16.98
C SER A 259 8.32 -20.21 17.32
N PRO A 260 8.29 -21.33 18.09
CA PRO A 260 7.05 -22.02 18.43
C PRO A 260 5.97 -21.08 18.97
N ILE A 261 4.70 -21.23 18.57
CA ILE A 261 3.61 -20.27 18.89
C ILE A 261 3.05 -20.38 20.33
N ASP A 262 3.62 -21.26 21.17
CA ASP A 262 3.16 -21.57 22.53
C ASP A 262 3.16 -20.37 23.52
N HIS A 263 3.92 -19.34 23.20
CA HIS A 263 4.09 -18.13 23.98
C HIS A 263 3.28 -16.94 23.44
N ILE A 264 2.48 -17.19 22.40
CA ILE A 264 1.61 -16.22 21.74
C ILE A 264 0.17 -16.57 22.12
N SER A 265 -0.54 -15.60 22.69
CA SER A 265 -1.99 -15.68 22.84
C SER A 265 -2.64 -14.54 22.07
N TYR A 266 -3.89 -14.73 21.65
CA TYR A 266 -4.66 -13.68 21.02
C TYR A 266 -6.12 -13.72 21.47
N ASP A 267 -6.76 -12.56 21.42
CA ASP A 267 -8.20 -12.40 21.56
C ASP A 267 -8.69 -11.24 20.68
N PHE A 268 -10.00 -11.05 20.66
CA PHE A 268 -10.63 -9.93 19.97
C PHE A 268 -11.18 -8.93 20.99
N VAL A 269 -10.83 -7.67 20.79
CA VAL A 269 -11.31 -6.54 21.59
C VAL A 269 -12.22 -5.69 20.73
N THR A 270 -13.41 -5.38 21.24
CA THR A 270 -14.35 -4.47 20.58
C THR A 270 -14.10 -3.05 21.04
N PHE A 271 -14.05 -2.13 20.08
CA PHE A 271 -14.01 -0.69 20.36
C PHE A 271 -15.38 -0.09 20.10
N GLU A 272 -15.85 0.70 21.06
CA GLU A 272 -17.07 1.49 20.88
C GLU A 272 -16.98 2.37 19.64
N ASN A 273 -18.12 2.57 19.00
CA ASN A 273 -18.30 3.46 17.87
C ASN A 273 -17.43 3.14 16.65
N ASN A 274 -16.94 1.89 16.51
CA ASN A 274 -15.99 1.50 15.46
C ASN A 274 -14.75 2.40 15.43
N SER A 275 -14.29 2.87 16.61
CA SER A 275 -13.25 3.89 16.71
C SER A 275 -11.82 3.36 16.57
N ALA A 276 -11.61 2.04 16.54
CA ALA A 276 -10.27 1.44 16.51
C ALA A 276 -9.46 1.92 15.30
N SER A 277 -10.02 1.77 14.09
CA SER A 277 -9.34 2.21 12.87
C SER A 277 -9.06 3.73 12.90
N HIS A 278 -10.03 4.52 13.35
CA HIS A 278 -9.83 5.97 13.43
C HIS A 278 -8.71 6.36 14.41
N LYS A 279 -8.74 5.82 15.64
CA LYS A 279 -7.72 6.06 16.66
C LYS A 279 -6.34 5.57 16.21
N SER A 280 -6.27 4.45 15.51
CA SER A 280 -5.04 3.91 14.91
C SER A 280 -4.43 4.89 13.91
N LEU A 281 -5.21 5.38 12.95
CA LEU A 281 -4.74 6.34 11.95
C LEU A 281 -4.32 7.67 12.58
N LEU A 282 -5.07 8.18 13.57
CA LEU A 282 -4.68 9.39 14.30
C LEU A 282 -3.34 9.21 15.00
N LYS A 283 -3.14 8.11 15.72
CA LYS A 283 -1.87 7.81 16.41
C LYS A 283 -0.69 7.67 15.45
N MET A 284 -0.94 7.13 14.26
CA MET A 284 0.06 7.04 13.20
C MET A 284 0.44 8.43 12.69
N ILE A 285 -0.53 9.28 12.35
CA ILE A 285 -0.24 10.64 11.85
C ILE A 285 0.42 11.49 12.95
N GLU A 286 -0.02 11.37 14.20
CA GLU A 286 0.58 12.06 15.36
C GLU A 286 2.02 11.62 15.66
N SER A 287 2.43 10.43 15.20
CA SER A 287 3.82 9.99 15.33
C SER A 287 4.76 10.79 14.43
N GLU A 288 4.23 11.42 13.38
CA GLU A 288 4.93 12.39 12.53
C GLU A 288 4.88 13.78 13.18
N LYS A 289 6.05 14.42 13.35
CA LYS A 289 6.18 15.61 14.23
C LYS A 289 5.70 16.94 13.64
N CYS A 290 5.18 16.99 12.41
CA CYS A 290 5.02 18.25 11.67
C CYS A 290 3.55 18.56 11.30
N GLY A 291 2.84 19.26 12.19
CA GLY A 291 1.58 19.93 11.86
C GLY A 291 1.81 21.34 11.31
N ILE A 292 1.08 21.72 10.27
CA ILE A 292 1.11 23.05 9.66
C ILE A 292 -0.15 23.82 10.09
N GLU A 293 0.02 24.95 10.77
CA GLU A 293 -1.10 25.83 11.08
C GLU A 293 -1.53 26.61 9.83
N ILE A 294 -2.68 26.22 9.27
CA ILE A 294 -3.23 26.81 8.04
C ILE A 294 -3.86 28.18 8.33
N ARG A 295 -4.45 28.31 9.52
CA ARG A 295 -4.94 29.55 10.12
C ARG A 295 -5.03 29.38 11.62
N LYS A 296 -5.21 30.49 12.34
CA LYS A 296 -5.34 30.49 13.80
C LYS A 296 -6.33 29.42 14.28
N GLY A 297 -5.79 28.41 14.96
CA GLY A 297 -6.55 27.30 15.55
C GLY A 297 -6.98 26.19 14.59
N LEU A 298 -6.53 26.19 13.33
CA LEU A 298 -6.69 25.05 12.40
C LEU A 298 -5.31 24.55 12.00
N VAL A 299 -4.96 23.36 12.47
CA VAL A 299 -3.69 22.69 12.15
C VAL A 299 -3.97 21.49 11.27
N LEU A 300 -3.19 21.34 10.20
CA LEU A 300 -3.22 20.17 9.34
C LEU A 300 -1.98 19.33 9.61
N HIS A 301 -2.14 18.02 9.70
CA HIS A 301 -1.06 17.05 9.81
C HIS A 301 -1.11 16.10 8.64
N GLU A 302 0.06 15.69 8.19
CA GLU A 302 0.24 14.85 7.01
C GLU A 302 1.07 13.63 7.38
N TYR A 303 0.62 12.47 6.93
CA TYR A 303 1.43 11.27 6.84
C TYR A 303 1.56 10.91 5.36
N SER A 304 2.78 10.93 4.83
CA SER A 304 3.08 10.49 3.47
C SER A 304 4.21 9.48 3.52
N ARG A 305 3.92 8.25 3.09
CA ARG A 305 4.89 7.16 3.00
C ARG A 305 4.45 6.15 1.95
N ASP A 306 5.42 5.59 1.24
CA ASP A 306 5.21 4.60 0.18
C ASP A 306 4.25 5.15 -0.92
N ASN A 307 3.08 4.52 -1.05
CA ASN A 307 2.02 4.84 -1.99
C ASN A 307 0.77 5.35 -1.25
N PHE A 308 0.94 5.96 -0.07
CA PHE A 308 -0.16 6.52 0.72
C PHE A 308 0.12 7.93 1.21
N LEU A 309 -0.91 8.76 1.14
CA LEU A 309 -1.03 10.06 1.78
C LEU A 309 -2.28 10.04 2.66
N LEU A 310 -2.13 10.41 3.92
CA LEU A 310 -3.24 10.62 4.86
C LEU A 310 -3.17 12.02 5.44
N LEU A 311 -4.32 12.67 5.50
CA LEU A 311 -4.48 14.01 6.03
C LEU A 311 -5.36 13.99 7.28
N MET A 312 -4.87 14.65 8.33
CA MET A 312 -5.62 14.93 9.56
C MET A 312 -5.76 16.43 9.73
N ALA A 313 -6.94 16.88 10.16
CA ALA A 313 -7.12 18.25 10.63
C ALA A 313 -7.48 18.29 12.10
N GLU A 314 -6.98 19.34 12.76
CA GLU A 314 -7.15 19.64 14.17
C GLU A 314 -7.73 21.05 14.31
N ASN A 315 -8.96 21.14 14.82
CA ASN A 315 -9.65 22.40 15.10
C ASN A 315 -9.58 22.71 16.60
N LYS A 316 -8.74 23.67 16.98
CA LYS A 316 -8.56 24.17 18.35
C LYS A 316 -9.50 25.33 18.71
N THR A 317 -10.35 25.75 17.77
CA THR A 317 -11.26 26.87 17.99
C THR A 317 -12.54 26.45 18.71
N LYS A 318 -13.34 27.44 19.13
CA LYS A 318 -14.63 27.22 19.79
C LYS A 318 -15.77 26.94 18.82
N ASP A 319 -15.56 27.20 17.54
CA ASP A 319 -16.57 27.06 16.50
C ASP A 319 -16.17 25.93 15.53
N PRO A 320 -17.14 25.25 14.89
CA PRO A 320 -16.82 24.34 13.81
C PRO A 320 -16.16 25.08 12.65
N ILE A 321 -15.28 24.40 11.91
CA ILE A 321 -14.65 24.94 10.70
C ILE A 321 -14.97 24.02 9.54
N CYS A 322 -15.49 24.59 8.45
CA CYS A 322 -15.79 23.86 7.23
C CYS A 322 -14.64 24.01 6.22
N ILE A 323 -14.00 22.90 5.86
CA ILE A 323 -12.88 22.90 4.91
C ILE A 323 -13.15 22.02 3.70
N SER A 324 -12.58 22.36 2.55
CA SER A 324 -12.49 21.46 1.41
C SER A 324 -11.02 21.27 1.05
N VAL A 325 -10.61 20.02 0.85
CA VAL A 325 -9.27 19.67 0.41
C VAL A 325 -9.35 19.28 -1.06
N ILE A 326 -8.60 20.00 -1.89
CA ILE A 326 -8.56 19.75 -3.32
C ILE A 326 -7.13 19.41 -3.67
N ALA A 327 -6.91 18.27 -4.30
CA ALA A 327 -5.62 17.77 -4.74
C ALA A 327 -5.39 18.03 -6.23
N LYS A 328 -4.17 18.43 -6.59
CA LYS A 328 -3.65 18.34 -7.96
C LYS A 328 -3.13 16.92 -8.15
N VAL A 329 -3.75 16.19 -9.05
CA VAL A 329 -3.55 14.74 -9.15
C VAL A 329 -2.98 14.36 -10.51
N SER A 330 -2.11 13.36 -10.52
CA SER A 330 -1.80 12.59 -11.73
C SER A 330 -2.93 11.59 -12.01
N GLU A 331 -3.07 11.14 -13.26
CA GLU A 331 -4.14 10.23 -13.71
C GLU A 331 -4.19 8.87 -12.97
N LEU A 332 -3.14 8.50 -12.24
CA LEU A 332 -2.97 7.18 -11.59
C LEU A 332 -3.24 7.16 -10.07
N CYS A 333 -3.80 8.23 -9.50
CA CYS A 333 -4.04 8.30 -8.06
C CYS A 333 -5.54 8.17 -7.73
N LEU A 334 -5.85 7.44 -6.67
CA LEU A 334 -7.17 7.27 -6.09
C LEU A 334 -7.28 8.10 -4.80
N PHE A 335 -8.50 8.53 -4.48
CA PHE A 335 -8.76 9.47 -3.39
C PHE A 335 -10.02 9.10 -2.62
N HIS A 336 -10.01 9.39 -1.33
CA HIS A 336 -11.21 9.39 -0.51
C HIS A 336 -11.25 10.63 0.38
N GLY A 337 -12.35 11.39 0.33
CA GLY A 337 -12.55 12.67 1.01
C GLY A 337 -11.61 13.81 0.58
N ILE A 338 -10.87 13.64 -0.52
CA ILE A 338 -10.09 14.69 -1.19
C ILE A 338 -10.67 14.85 -2.60
N ASP A 339 -10.97 16.09 -3.00
CA ASP A 339 -11.48 16.41 -4.33
C ASP A 339 -10.32 16.52 -5.34
N ALA A 340 -10.51 16.05 -6.58
CA ALA A 340 -9.49 16.18 -7.62
C ALA A 340 -9.64 17.49 -8.43
N ASP A 341 -8.53 18.20 -8.67
CA ASP A 341 -8.50 19.50 -9.38
C ASP A 341 -9.20 19.47 -10.75
N TYR A 342 -9.03 18.38 -11.52
CA TYR A 342 -9.67 18.26 -12.83
C TYR A 342 -11.20 18.21 -12.73
N LEU A 343 -11.76 17.56 -11.70
CA LEU A 343 -13.21 17.57 -11.46
C LEU A 343 -13.70 18.97 -11.13
N VAL A 344 -12.93 19.70 -10.31
CA VAL A 344 -13.22 21.10 -9.96
C VAL A 344 -13.22 22.00 -11.21
N LYS A 345 -12.27 21.79 -12.13
CA LYS A 345 -12.18 22.51 -13.41
C LYS A 345 -13.36 22.19 -14.34
N ILE A 346 -13.70 20.91 -14.51
CA ILE A 346 -14.83 20.49 -15.34
C ILE A 346 -16.12 21.15 -14.86
N VAL A 347 -16.39 21.16 -13.56
CA VAL A 347 -17.58 21.82 -13.00
C VAL A 347 -17.59 23.31 -13.30
N ARG A 348 -16.44 23.99 -13.22
CA ARG A 348 -16.32 25.42 -13.55
C ARG A 348 -16.53 25.71 -15.03
N GLU A 349 -15.96 24.88 -15.92
CA GLU A 349 -16.08 25.04 -17.37
C GLU A 349 -17.52 24.87 -17.86
N HIS A 350 -18.31 24.03 -17.19
CA HIS A 350 -19.72 23.80 -17.51
C HIS A 350 -20.67 24.82 -16.85
N ASN A 351 -20.15 25.93 -16.32
CA ASN A 351 -20.92 26.91 -15.54
C ASN A 351 -21.72 26.28 -14.39
N GLY A 352 -21.24 25.14 -13.87
CA GLY A 352 -21.82 24.51 -12.70
C GLY A 352 -21.69 25.45 -11.49
N PRO A 353 -22.69 25.50 -10.59
CA PRO A 353 -22.59 26.35 -9.41
C PRO A 353 -21.33 26.01 -8.60
N ALA A 354 -20.55 27.01 -8.16
CA ALA A 354 -19.22 26.71 -7.58
C ALA A 354 -19.26 25.92 -6.26
N TYR A 355 -20.42 25.78 -5.61
CA TYR A 355 -20.62 24.86 -4.48
C TYR A 355 -20.75 23.38 -4.89
N HIS A 356 -21.00 23.07 -6.17
CA HIS A 356 -20.84 21.72 -6.72
C HIS A 356 -19.39 21.39 -7.06
N SER A 357 -18.48 22.38 -7.01
CA SER A 357 -17.07 22.19 -7.37
C SER A 357 -16.17 21.78 -6.20
N ALA A 358 -16.72 21.66 -4.99
CA ALA A 358 -15.96 21.30 -3.79
C ALA A 358 -16.89 20.80 -2.68
N VAL A 359 -16.62 19.62 -2.14
CA VAL A 359 -17.30 19.11 -0.95
C VAL A 359 -16.61 19.68 0.29
N TYR A 360 -17.39 20.25 1.22
CA TYR A 360 -16.86 20.76 2.47
C TYR A 360 -17.07 19.75 3.60
N LEU A 361 -16.00 19.47 4.32
CA LEU A 361 -15.95 18.67 5.53
C LEU A 361 -16.04 19.58 6.75
N THR A 362 -16.98 19.29 7.64
CA THR A 362 -17.13 20.01 8.91
C THR A 362 -16.23 19.39 9.97
N ILE A 363 -15.28 20.16 10.50
CA ILE A 363 -14.45 19.77 11.64
C ILE A 363 -15.03 20.43 12.90
N PRO A 364 -15.61 19.66 13.84
CA PRO A 364 -16.18 20.21 15.06
C PRO A 364 -15.18 21.04 15.88
N ALA A 365 -15.70 21.96 16.68
CA ALA A 365 -14.90 22.71 17.65
C ALA A 365 -14.13 21.78 18.57
N LYS A 366 -12.89 22.16 18.92
CA LYS A 366 -12.00 21.39 19.81
C LYS A 366 -11.94 19.90 19.44
N SER A 367 -11.75 19.60 18.16
CA SER A 367 -11.71 18.22 17.69
C SER A 367 -10.68 18.00 16.60
N LYS A 368 -10.26 16.75 16.43
CA LYS A 368 -9.39 16.31 15.33
C LYS A 368 -10.00 15.12 14.61
N CYS A 369 -9.70 15.00 13.33
CA CYS A 369 -10.22 13.92 12.49
C CYS A 369 -9.31 13.70 11.27
N VAL A 370 -9.35 12.46 10.74
CA VAL A 370 -8.76 12.13 9.44
C VAL A 370 -9.75 12.61 8.39
N ILE A 371 -9.30 13.50 7.53
CA ILE A 371 -10.15 14.24 6.58
C ILE A 371 -10.03 13.72 5.16
N GLY A 372 -8.94 13.04 4.81
CA GLY A 372 -8.67 12.67 3.44
C GLY A 372 -7.56 11.65 3.33
N THR A 373 -7.66 10.81 2.29
CA THR A 373 -6.62 9.87 1.92
C THR A 373 -6.41 9.89 0.40
N ALA A 374 -5.17 9.67 -0.01
CA ALA A 374 -4.80 9.45 -1.41
C ALA A 374 -3.84 8.28 -1.50
N TRP A 375 -3.98 7.47 -2.55
CA TRP A 375 -3.07 6.35 -2.79
C TRP A 375 -2.92 6.08 -4.28
N THR A 376 -1.75 5.58 -4.67
CA THR A 376 -1.48 5.11 -6.04
C THR A 376 -1.58 3.60 -6.06
N LEU A 377 -2.05 3.06 -7.18
CA LEU A 377 -1.98 1.63 -7.40
C LEU A 377 -0.51 1.20 -7.53
N PRO A 378 -0.05 0.17 -6.79
CA PRO A 378 1.26 -0.40 -7.06
C PRO A 378 1.20 -1.02 -8.45
N ASP A 379 1.83 -0.37 -9.41
CA ASP A 379 1.89 -0.77 -10.82
C ASP A 379 2.90 -1.93 -11.00
N GLY A 380 2.78 -2.98 -10.18
CA GLY A 380 3.81 -4.00 -9.99
C GLY A 380 5.16 -3.43 -9.55
N MET A 381 6.14 -4.30 -9.29
CA MET A 381 7.53 -3.85 -9.21
C MET A 381 8.05 -3.62 -10.63
N LYS A 382 8.13 -2.36 -11.07
CA LYS A 382 8.83 -2.02 -12.32
C LYS A 382 10.33 -1.94 -12.08
N LEU A 383 11.08 -2.65 -12.91
CA LEU A 383 12.53 -2.65 -12.92
C LEU A 383 12.99 -1.48 -13.79
N GLU A 384 13.77 -0.53 -13.25
CA GLU A 384 14.28 0.62 -14.02
C GLU A 384 15.77 0.85 -13.80
N LYS A 385 16.40 1.61 -14.71
CA LYS A 385 17.83 1.92 -14.64
C LYS A 385 18.18 2.91 -13.53
N GLN A 386 17.26 3.77 -13.09
CA GLN A 386 17.47 4.75 -12.02
C GLN A 386 16.26 4.82 -11.07
N PRO A 387 16.47 4.83 -9.74
CA PRO A 387 15.38 4.88 -8.77
C PRO A 387 14.82 6.30 -8.70
N LYS A 388 13.49 6.47 -8.72
CA LYS A 388 12.84 7.68 -8.20
C LYS A 388 12.33 7.40 -6.80
N LYS A 389 12.52 8.32 -5.85
CA LYS A 389 12.02 8.15 -4.48
C LYS A 389 10.50 7.95 -4.52
N PRO A 390 9.97 6.88 -3.93
CA PRO A 390 8.55 6.72 -3.81
C PRO A 390 8.03 7.52 -2.60
N GLU A 391 7.51 8.72 -2.85
CA GLU A 391 6.59 9.41 -1.93
C GLU A 391 5.39 9.95 -2.73
N ILE A 392 4.16 9.73 -2.26
CA ILE A 392 3.00 10.45 -2.81
C ILE A 392 3.17 11.90 -2.41
N SER A 393 3.73 12.68 -3.33
CA SER A 393 3.75 14.12 -3.24
C SER A 393 2.59 14.68 -4.05
N CYS A 394 1.51 14.99 -3.36
CA CYS A 394 0.35 15.65 -3.95
C CYS A 394 0.32 17.12 -3.51
N LYS A 395 0.28 18.04 -4.47
CA LYS A 395 -0.08 19.44 -4.16
C LYS A 395 -1.56 19.46 -3.83
N TYR A 396 -1.93 19.88 -2.64
CA TYR A 396 -3.32 20.15 -2.32
C TYR A 396 -3.51 21.58 -1.84
N TRP A 397 -4.74 22.05 -1.96
CA TRP A 397 -5.17 23.36 -1.49
C TRP A 397 -6.34 23.17 -0.54
N ILE A 398 -6.32 23.93 0.55
CA ILE A 398 -7.41 23.95 1.52
C ILE A 398 -8.25 25.21 1.27
N ARG A 399 -9.54 25.00 1.02
CA ARG A 399 -10.55 26.07 1.02
C ARG A 399 -11.25 26.09 2.37
N ILE A 400 -11.44 27.27 2.92
CA ILE A 400 -12.18 27.48 4.16
C ILE A 400 -13.48 28.18 3.81
N PHE A 401 -14.61 27.56 4.15
CA PHE A 401 -15.92 27.98 3.68
C PHE A 401 -16.25 29.43 4.07
N GLU A 402 -16.00 29.81 5.33
CA GLU A 402 -16.33 31.14 5.84
C GLU A 402 -15.51 32.25 5.14
N GLU A 403 -14.31 31.92 4.69
CA GLU A 403 -13.44 32.84 3.95
C GLU A 403 -13.89 33.00 2.50
N GLU A 404 -14.34 31.92 1.87
CA GLU A 404 -14.92 31.94 0.52
C GLU A 404 -16.25 32.72 0.51
N MET A 405 -17.09 32.54 1.53
CA MET A 405 -18.34 33.29 1.72
C MET A 405 -18.13 34.80 1.85
N LYS A 406 -17.03 35.24 2.48
CA LYS A 406 -16.69 36.65 2.60
C LYS A 406 -16.27 37.26 1.27
N LYS A 407 -15.58 36.50 0.43
CA LYS A 407 -15.11 36.95 -0.90
C LYS A 407 -16.21 36.92 -1.96
N ASN A 408 -17.10 35.94 -1.89
CA ASN A 408 -18.10 35.68 -2.93
C ASN A 408 -19.51 36.06 -2.46
N LYS A 409 -19.97 37.28 -2.83
CA LYS A 409 -21.29 37.80 -2.46
C LYS A 409 -22.47 36.89 -2.83
N TRP A 410 -22.34 36.05 -3.85
CA TRP A 410 -23.39 35.16 -4.34
C TRP A 410 -23.55 33.87 -3.52
N MET A 411 -22.52 33.40 -2.80
CA MET A 411 -22.64 32.21 -1.93
C MET A 411 -23.50 32.49 -0.68
N LYS A 412 -23.75 33.76 -0.33
CA LYS A 412 -24.68 34.15 0.75
C LYS A 412 -26.14 33.78 0.51
N LYS A 413 -26.49 33.27 -0.67
CA LYS A 413 -27.85 32.90 -1.08
C LYS A 413 -28.05 31.38 -1.21
N ILE A 414 -27.14 30.54 -0.70
CA ILE A 414 -27.32 29.08 -0.75
C ILE A 414 -28.62 28.71 0.00
N PRO A 415 -29.60 28.09 -0.68
CA PRO A 415 -30.81 27.59 -0.03
C PRO A 415 -30.47 26.54 1.03
N LYS A 416 -31.14 26.56 2.19
CA LYS A 416 -30.95 25.58 3.27
C LYS A 416 -31.04 24.12 2.81
N GLU A 417 -31.86 23.84 1.79
CA GLU A 417 -32.03 22.50 1.22
C GLU A 417 -30.78 21.97 0.51
N LEU A 418 -29.91 22.89 0.04
CA LEU A 418 -28.64 22.56 -0.61
C LEU A 418 -27.48 22.41 0.37
N GLU A 419 -27.59 22.93 1.60
CA GLU A 419 -26.53 22.83 2.61
C GLU A 419 -26.16 21.37 2.91
N LYS A 420 -27.13 20.46 2.98
CA LYS A 420 -26.88 19.03 3.23
C LYS A 420 -26.08 18.31 2.14
N TYR A 421 -26.05 18.87 0.93
CA TYR A 421 -25.29 18.32 -0.20
C TYR A 421 -23.88 18.94 -0.30
N ILE A 422 -23.69 20.11 0.32
CA ILE A 422 -22.42 20.85 0.35
C ILE A 422 -21.56 20.36 1.51
N TYR A 423 -22.19 20.12 2.66
CA TYR A 423 -21.51 19.63 3.86
C TYR A 423 -21.57 18.12 3.94
N ARG A 424 -20.40 17.49 4.05
CA ARG A 424 -20.28 16.10 4.48
C ARG A 424 -19.67 16.04 5.87
N ASN A 425 -20.10 15.04 6.63
CA ASN A 425 -19.34 14.63 7.79
C ASN A 425 -17.98 14.09 7.32
N THR A 426 -16.98 14.24 8.18
CA THR A 426 -15.64 13.70 7.98
C THR A 426 -15.69 12.19 7.74
N ILE A 427 -14.72 11.66 6.98
CA ILE A 427 -14.62 10.21 6.67
C ILE A 427 -14.68 9.37 7.94
N TYR A 428 -14.03 9.87 8.99
CA TYR A 428 -13.99 9.25 10.31
C TYR A 428 -14.62 10.17 11.37
N LYS A 429 -15.14 9.56 12.44
CA LYS A 429 -15.78 10.29 13.56
C LYS A 429 -14.77 11.21 14.27
N PRO A 430 -15.03 12.53 14.38
CA PRO A 430 -14.12 13.44 15.08
C PRO A 430 -13.89 13.06 16.54
N ILE A 431 -12.66 13.24 17.02
CA ILE A 431 -12.27 13.01 18.41
C ILE A 431 -12.04 14.35 19.11
N PRO A 432 -12.60 14.57 20.32
CA PRO A 432 -12.32 15.76 21.11
C PRO A 432 -10.82 15.95 21.39
N ILE A 433 -10.40 17.20 21.46
CA ILE A 433 -9.07 17.62 21.92
C ILE A 433 -9.27 18.24 23.31
N GLU A 434 -8.39 17.90 24.24
CA GLU A 434 -8.38 18.43 25.62
C GLU A 434 -8.09 19.94 25.68
#